data_AF-A0A5S3W5K6-F1
#
_entry.id   AF-A0A5S3W5K6-F1
#
_cell.length_a   1.000
_cell.length_b   1.000
_cell.length_c   1.000
_cell.angle_alpha   90.00
_cell.angle_beta   90.00
_cell.angle_gamma   90.00
#
_symmetry.space_group_name_H-M   'P 1'
#
loop_
_entity.id
_entity.type
_entity.pdbx_description
1 polymer ?
#
loop_
_entity_poly.entity_id
_entity_poly.type
_entity_poly.pdbx_seq_one_letter_code
_entity_poly.pdbx_strand_id
1 'polypeptide(L)'
;MKIQGLRWWVIVLIALATIINYIDRQALSVLWPDIVEEMFPDESALERKQIYANISIVFVFAYAFGQAIFGKIFDWVGTRLGFVLSIGVWSLATVAHAFAQGVLSLSIFRAILGVAEAGNWPGAAKGNAEWFPTKERALAQGIFNSGAAIGGIIAIPLIAYLTVYFSWQMVFVFVGALGFLWLVPWIILVKAPPGAHPWITAQEREYILTGQRRVDDNGDVTGEDEEEYNPSTKELLSRKQSWGVIIASAAIDPIWWLFVFWIPIYLNEVYAMDVKSIGIYGWVPYVGAMFGAWFGGLLAQNRLKAGWNTDKTRKLTITLGCLIMLPSLLAMANPGGPTTAVLIMAVILFGFQTAIGNVQTLPSDLLGKKAVGTLSGFSGMAAKLGAVGLTSLVPILTADGNYAPAFIIGASLAIIAMAAVWLLIPKIEPLKKPE
;
A
#
# COMPACT_ATOMS: atom_id res chain seq x y z
N MET A 1 4.88 34.30 11.84
CA MET A 1 5.12 33.81 10.46
C MET A 1 3.83 33.20 9.93
N LYS A 2 3.43 33.55 8.70
CA LYS A 2 2.30 32.95 8.00
C LYS A 2 2.83 32.28 6.72
N ILE A 3 2.41 31.06 6.44
CA ILE A 3 2.87 30.26 5.30
C ILE A 3 1.71 30.14 4.31
N GLN A 4 1.97 30.43 3.04
CA GLN A 4 0.99 30.23 1.97
C GLN A 4 1.00 28.76 1.52
N GLY A 5 -0.19 28.19 1.31
CA GLY A 5 -0.33 26.81 0.84
C GLY A 5 0.11 25.79 1.88
N LEU A 6 -0.07 26.08 3.17
CA LEU A 6 0.36 25.21 4.25
C LEU A 6 -0.26 23.82 4.15
N ARG A 7 -1.50 23.68 3.64
CA ARG A 7 -2.13 22.37 3.40
C ARG A 7 -1.31 21.47 2.47
N TRP A 8 -0.66 22.06 1.47
CA TRP A 8 0.19 21.33 0.53
C TRP A 8 1.51 20.88 1.16
N TRP A 9 2.09 21.67 2.07
CA TRP A 9 3.24 21.24 2.86
C TRP A 9 2.91 20.04 3.75
N VAL A 10 1.73 20.03 4.37
CA VAL A 10 1.28 18.89 5.20
C VAL A 10 1.16 17.61 4.38
N ILE A 11 0.51 17.66 3.21
CA ILE A 11 0.37 16.45 2.38
C ILE A 11 1.70 16.00 1.78
N VAL A 12 2.60 16.92 1.44
CA VAL A 12 3.96 16.58 0.99
C VAL A 12 4.73 15.86 2.10
N LEU A 13 4.66 16.33 3.35
CA LEU A 13 5.26 15.62 4.47
C LEU A 13 4.68 14.22 4.65
N ILE A 14 3.35 14.08 4.57
CA ILE A 14 2.68 12.77 4.64
C ILE A 14 3.13 11.85 3.48
N ALA A 15 3.29 12.38 2.27
CA ALA A 15 3.83 11.63 1.13
C ALA A 15 5.29 11.21 1.34
N LEU A 16 6.13 12.09 1.91
CA LEU A 16 7.51 11.77 2.30
C LEU A 16 7.56 10.68 3.37
N ALA A 17 6.65 10.68 4.35
CA ALA A 17 6.53 9.60 5.31
C ALA A 17 6.23 8.26 4.60
N THR A 18 5.34 8.25 3.59
CA THR A 18 5.09 7.05 2.79
C THR A 18 6.32 6.59 2.01
N ILE A 19 7.13 7.51 1.50
CA ILE A 19 8.39 7.15 0.84
C ILE A 19 9.30 6.43 1.83
N ILE A 20 9.53 7.00 3.03
CA ILE A 20 10.36 6.38 4.06
C ILE A 20 9.78 5.02 4.47
N ASN A 21 8.46 4.94 4.69
CA ASN A 21 7.76 3.69 4.99
C ASN A 21 8.04 2.58 3.97
N TYR A 22 8.15 2.91 2.67
CA TYR A 22 8.51 1.93 1.65
C TYR A 22 10.00 1.60 1.62
N ILE A 23 10.88 2.54 1.99
CA ILE A 23 12.31 2.27 2.20
C ILE A 23 12.48 1.24 3.33
N ASP A 24 11.82 1.44 4.47
CA ASP A 24 11.86 0.50 5.61
C ASP A 24 11.38 -0.91 5.21
N ARG A 25 10.29 -1.00 4.44
CA ARG A 25 9.76 -2.30 3.97
C ARG A 25 10.75 -3.07 3.12
N GLN A 26 11.47 -2.37 2.23
CA GLN A 26 12.42 -2.96 1.30
C GLN A 26 13.78 -3.24 1.92
N ALA A 27 14.10 -2.64 3.07
CA ALA A 27 15.39 -2.82 3.72
C ALA A 27 15.72 -4.30 3.93
N LEU A 28 14.81 -5.09 4.50
CA LEU A 28 15.09 -6.52 4.72
C LEU A 28 15.25 -7.29 3.41
N SER A 29 14.36 -7.09 2.43
CA SER A 29 14.37 -7.90 1.20
C SER A 29 15.64 -7.67 0.39
N VAL A 30 16.09 -6.41 0.30
CA VAL A 30 17.32 -6.02 -0.41
C VAL A 30 18.58 -6.47 0.33
N LEU A 31 18.59 -6.36 1.66
CA LEU A 31 19.72 -6.79 2.50
C LEU A 31 19.72 -8.29 2.80
N TRP A 32 18.65 -9.02 2.46
CA TRP A 32 18.51 -10.43 2.79
C TRP A 32 19.68 -11.30 2.32
N PRO A 33 20.23 -11.13 1.10
CA PRO A 33 21.40 -11.89 0.66
C PRO A 33 22.59 -11.78 1.61
N ASP A 34 22.87 -10.58 2.15
CA ASP A 34 23.98 -10.36 3.08
C ASP A 34 23.63 -10.89 4.49
N ILE A 35 22.41 -10.59 4.97
CA ILE A 35 21.94 -11.00 6.30
C ILE A 35 21.96 -12.52 6.44
N VAL A 36 21.52 -13.23 5.41
CA VAL A 36 21.31 -14.67 5.49
C VAL A 36 22.61 -15.45 5.49
N GLU A 37 23.63 -14.96 4.78
CA GLU A 37 24.97 -15.56 4.81
C GLU A 37 25.65 -15.39 6.17
N GLU A 38 25.46 -14.23 6.83
CA GLU A 38 26.07 -13.94 8.13
C GLU A 38 25.33 -14.59 9.30
N MET A 39 24.00 -14.49 9.34
CA MET A 39 23.19 -14.91 10.50
C MET A 39 22.76 -16.38 10.45
N PHE A 40 22.71 -16.98 9.26
CA PHE A 40 22.20 -18.34 9.05
C PHE A 40 23.12 -19.19 8.17
N PRO A 41 24.45 -19.23 8.45
CA PRO A 41 25.41 -19.90 7.58
C PRO A 41 25.17 -21.41 7.44
N ASP A 42 24.67 -22.06 8.50
CA ASP A 42 24.47 -23.51 8.55
C ASP A 42 23.12 -23.97 7.97
N GLU A 43 22.20 -23.03 7.70
CA GLU A 43 20.86 -23.33 7.17
C GLU A 43 20.92 -23.56 5.65
N SER A 44 20.13 -24.52 5.15
CA SER A 44 19.99 -24.75 3.71
C SER A 44 19.29 -23.57 3.01
N ALA A 45 19.42 -23.49 1.68
CA ALA A 45 18.75 -22.45 0.90
C ALA A 45 17.22 -22.42 1.11
N LEU A 46 16.60 -23.60 1.27
CA LEU A 46 15.17 -23.70 1.54
C LEU A 46 14.81 -23.21 2.95
N GLU A 47 15.60 -23.57 3.97
CA GLU A 47 15.40 -23.11 5.35
C GLU A 47 15.54 -21.60 5.46
N ARG A 48 16.60 -21.04 4.85
CA ARG A 48 16.82 -19.60 4.70
C ARG A 48 15.62 -18.88 4.10
N LYS A 49 15.08 -19.42 3.00
CA LYS A 49 13.88 -18.89 2.33
C LYS A 49 12.64 -18.97 3.23
N GLN A 50 12.48 -20.05 3.98
CA GLN A 50 11.39 -20.22 4.93
C GLN A 50 11.48 -19.25 6.11
N ILE A 51 12.69 -19.01 6.63
CA ILE A 51 12.96 -18.02 7.68
C ILE A 51 12.53 -16.62 7.18
N TYR A 52 12.96 -16.23 5.98
CA TYR A 52 12.56 -14.95 5.38
C TYR A 52 11.05 -14.81 5.26
N ALA A 53 10.38 -15.85 4.74
CA ALA A 53 8.93 -15.86 4.58
C ALA A 53 8.23 -15.71 5.93
N ASN A 54 8.66 -16.47 6.95
CA ASN A 54 8.10 -16.40 8.30
C ASN A 54 8.23 -14.99 8.91
N ILE A 55 9.41 -14.38 8.81
CA ILE A 55 9.67 -13.02 9.29
C ILE A 55 8.78 -12.00 8.55
N SER A 56 8.60 -12.16 7.24
CA SER A 56 7.75 -11.31 6.41
C SER A 56 6.26 -11.48 6.73
N ILE A 57 5.82 -12.71 7.02
CA ILE A 57 4.45 -13.01 7.45
C ILE A 57 4.13 -12.35 8.79
N VAL A 58 5.06 -12.42 9.75
CA VAL A 58 4.92 -11.74 11.05
C VAL A 58 4.69 -10.24 10.85
N PHE A 59 5.47 -9.61 9.97
CA PHE A 59 5.26 -8.20 9.60
C PHE A 59 3.86 -7.95 9.03
N VAL A 60 3.38 -8.76 8.07
CA VAL A 60 2.06 -8.56 7.44
C VAL A 60 0.92 -8.70 8.45
N PHE A 61 0.97 -9.70 9.33
CA PHE A 61 -0.04 -9.87 10.39
C PHE A 61 -0.03 -8.70 11.38
N ALA A 62 1.17 -8.33 11.84
CA ALA A 62 1.34 -7.20 12.73
C ALA A 62 0.82 -5.89 12.09
N TYR A 63 1.08 -5.70 10.80
CA TYR A 63 0.58 -4.58 10.03
C TYR A 63 -0.95 -4.57 9.90
N ALA A 64 -1.56 -5.71 9.57
CA ALA A 64 -3.01 -5.82 9.48
C ALA A 64 -3.70 -5.47 10.81
N PHE A 65 -3.17 -5.98 11.92
CA PHE A 65 -3.68 -5.65 13.26
C PHE A 65 -3.40 -4.20 13.65
N GLY A 66 -2.21 -3.70 13.30
CA GLY A 66 -1.79 -2.32 13.52
C GLY A 66 -2.72 -1.29 12.89
N GLN A 67 -3.32 -1.59 11.72
CA GLN A 67 -4.25 -0.65 11.06
C GLN A 67 -5.47 -0.36 11.95
N ALA A 68 -5.99 -1.38 12.64
CA ALA A 68 -7.10 -1.23 13.57
C ALA A 68 -6.70 -0.48 14.84
N ILE A 69 -5.49 -0.74 15.37
CA ILE A 69 -4.97 -0.05 16.55
C ILE A 69 -4.75 1.43 16.25
N PHE A 70 -4.00 1.74 15.19
CA PHE A 70 -3.62 3.10 14.90
C PHE A 70 -4.81 3.96 14.48
N GLY A 71 -5.83 3.41 13.83
CA GLY A 71 -7.08 4.14 13.62
C GLY A 71 -7.61 4.76 14.92
N LYS A 72 -7.67 3.99 16.01
CA LYS A 72 -8.09 4.46 17.33
C LYS A 72 -7.09 5.42 17.97
N ILE A 73 -5.79 5.18 17.83
CA ILE A 73 -4.75 6.08 18.35
C ILE A 73 -4.90 7.47 17.72
N PHE A 74 -5.02 7.54 16.39
CA PHE A 74 -5.23 8.79 15.67
C PHE A 74 -6.50 9.52 16.11
N ASP A 75 -7.55 8.80 16.48
CA ASP A 75 -8.78 9.38 17.04
C ASP A 75 -8.60 9.91 18.46
N TRP A 76 -7.81 9.24 19.29
CA TRP A 76 -7.60 9.64 20.67
C TRP A 76 -6.59 10.79 20.84
N VAL A 77 -5.45 10.73 20.14
CA VAL A 77 -4.35 11.71 20.32
C VAL A 77 -4.27 12.76 19.19
N GLY A 78 -5.10 12.60 18.16
CA GLY A 78 -5.11 13.46 16.97
C GLY A 78 -3.98 13.17 15.97
N THR A 79 -4.10 13.75 14.77
CA THR A 79 -3.21 13.49 13.63
C THR A 79 -1.74 13.80 13.90
N ARG A 80 -1.46 14.90 14.59
CA ARG A 80 -0.09 15.33 14.90
C ARG A 80 0.65 14.28 15.72
N LEU A 81 0.12 13.93 16.89
CA LEU A 81 0.76 12.99 17.81
C LEU A 81 0.67 11.55 17.30
N GLY A 82 -0.41 11.20 16.57
CA GLY A 82 -0.53 9.90 15.92
C GLY A 82 0.64 9.60 14.99
N PHE A 83 1.02 10.56 14.13
CA PHE A 83 2.20 10.43 13.27
C PHE A 83 3.52 10.39 14.06
N VAL A 84 3.65 11.19 15.13
CA VAL A 84 4.86 11.17 15.98
C VAL A 84 5.05 9.79 16.62
N LEU A 85 3.98 9.20 17.18
CA LEU A 85 4.02 7.86 17.76
C LEU A 85 4.29 6.79 16.71
N SER A 86 3.58 6.83 15.59
CA SER A 86 3.73 5.85 14.49
C SER A 86 5.16 5.86 13.96
N ILE A 87 5.66 7.01 13.49
CA ILE A 87 6.99 7.12 12.88
C ILE A 87 8.09 6.95 13.91
N GLY A 88 7.93 7.47 15.13
CA GLY A 88 8.92 7.30 16.19
C GLY A 88 9.12 5.82 16.55
N VAL A 89 8.02 5.07 16.76
CA VAL A 89 8.09 3.64 17.10
C VAL A 89 8.58 2.82 15.92
N TRP A 90 8.13 3.10 14.69
CA TRP A 90 8.63 2.39 13.51
C TRP A 90 10.13 2.66 13.35
N SER A 91 10.59 3.90 13.48
CA SER A 91 12.01 4.26 13.29
C SER A 91 12.90 3.55 14.31
N LEU A 92 12.45 3.49 15.58
CA LEU A 92 13.11 2.70 16.61
C LEU A 92 13.16 1.22 16.24
N ALA A 93 12.06 0.66 15.74
CA ALA A 93 12.00 -0.73 15.32
C ALA A 93 12.94 -0.99 14.13
N THR A 94 13.03 -0.11 13.14
CA THR A 94 13.98 -0.21 12.04
C THR A 94 15.42 -0.22 12.57
N VAL A 95 15.80 0.73 13.43
CA VAL A 95 17.13 0.75 14.05
C VAL A 95 17.39 -0.53 14.85
N ALA A 96 16.38 -1.07 15.55
CA ALA A 96 16.51 -2.29 16.33
C ALA A 96 16.94 -3.52 15.50
N HIS A 97 16.60 -3.56 14.19
CA HIS A 97 17.04 -4.64 13.30
C HIS A 97 18.56 -4.76 13.21
N ALA A 98 19.29 -3.66 13.39
CA ALA A 98 20.76 -3.67 13.42
C ALA A 98 21.34 -4.51 14.57
N PHE A 99 20.55 -4.78 15.61
CA PHE A 99 20.94 -5.56 16.79
C PHE A 99 20.31 -6.95 16.81
N ALA A 100 19.73 -7.41 15.69
CA ALA A 100 19.12 -8.72 15.63
C ALA A 100 20.16 -9.84 15.72
N GLN A 101 19.84 -10.89 16.47
CA GLN A 101 20.73 -12.03 16.77
C GLN A 101 20.19 -13.36 16.22
N GLY A 102 19.03 -13.36 15.58
CA GLY A 102 18.42 -14.55 14.99
C GLY A 102 16.95 -14.34 14.65
N VAL A 103 16.28 -15.42 14.23
CA VAL A 103 14.89 -15.41 13.73
C VAL A 103 13.91 -14.76 14.70
N LEU A 104 14.01 -15.05 15.99
CA LEU A 104 13.10 -14.52 17.00
C LEU A 104 13.22 -13.00 17.12
N SER A 105 14.44 -12.48 17.26
CA SER A 105 14.68 -11.03 17.35
C SER A 105 14.25 -10.29 16.08
N LEU A 106 14.57 -10.82 14.89
CA LEU A 106 14.11 -10.26 13.60
C LEU A 106 12.59 -10.23 13.54
N SER A 107 11.93 -11.31 13.95
CA SER A 107 10.46 -11.41 13.95
C SER A 107 9.83 -10.40 14.91
N ILE A 108 10.39 -10.21 16.10
CA ILE A 108 9.91 -9.22 17.08
C ILE A 108 10.04 -7.81 16.51
N PHE A 109 11.20 -7.45 15.96
CA PHE A 109 11.42 -6.11 15.40
C PHE A 109 10.53 -5.87 14.18
N ARG A 110 10.32 -6.88 13.34
CA ARG A 110 9.35 -6.83 12.24
C ARG A 110 7.92 -6.69 12.71
N ALA A 111 7.53 -7.35 13.80
CA ALA A 111 6.20 -7.19 14.38
C ALA A 111 5.98 -5.75 14.87
N ILE A 112 6.93 -5.19 15.62
CA ILE A 112 6.85 -3.81 16.12
C ILE A 112 6.78 -2.83 14.93
N LEU A 113 7.65 -3.01 13.94
CA LEU A 113 7.65 -2.22 12.71
C LEU A 113 6.29 -2.32 12.00
N GLY A 114 5.77 -3.53 11.80
CA GLY A 114 4.48 -3.76 11.15
C GLY A 114 3.33 -3.04 11.87
N VAL A 115 3.22 -3.19 13.20
CA VAL A 115 2.20 -2.49 13.99
C VAL A 115 2.31 -0.98 13.82
N ALA A 116 3.53 -0.42 13.93
CA ALA A 116 3.76 1.02 13.90
C ALA A 116 3.56 1.63 12.51
N GLU A 117 4.07 1.00 11.46
CA GLU A 117 3.94 1.44 10.06
C GLU A 117 2.48 1.49 9.59
N ALA A 118 1.62 0.65 10.16
CA ALA A 118 0.21 0.59 9.80
C ALA A 118 -0.53 1.92 10.03
N GLY A 119 0.01 2.79 10.89
CA GLY A 119 -0.54 4.12 11.15
C GLY A 119 -0.44 5.11 9.98
N ASN A 120 0.42 4.86 8.99
CA ASN A 120 0.64 5.81 7.88
C ASN A 120 -0.65 6.04 7.06
N TRP A 121 -1.40 4.98 6.73
CA TRP A 121 -2.61 5.09 5.89
C TRP A 121 -3.80 5.73 6.62
N PRO A 122 -4.18 5.30 7.85
CA PRO A 122 -5.20 6.00 8.62
C PRO A 122 -4.83 7.46 8.88
N GLY A 123 -3.57 7.72 9.21
CA GLY A 123 -3.05 9.08 9.44
C GLY A 123 -3.15 9.97 8.21
N ALA A 124 -2.80 9.45 7.03
CA ALA A 124 -2.91 10.18 5.77
C ALA A 124 -4.37 10.47 5.40
N ALA A 125 -5.26 9.49 5.55
CA ALA A 125 -6.70 9.68 5.31
C ALA A 125 -7.27 10.77 6.22
N LYS A 126 -6.91 10.76 7.51
CA LYS A 126 -7.32 11.78 8.48
C LYS A 126 -6.73 13.16 8.17
N GLY A 127 -5.43 13.23 7.88
CA GLY A 127 -4.76 14.47 7.49
C GLY A 127 -5.38 15.09 6.23
N ASN A 128 -5.71 14.27 5.23
CA ASN A 128 -6.41 14.72 4.04
C ASN A 128 -7.81 15.28 4.36
N ALA A 129 -8.57 14.59 5.21
CA ALA A 129 -9.88 15.06 5.65
C ALA A 129 -9.81 16.40 6.40
N GLU A 130 -8.81 16.56 7.28
CA GLU A 130 -8.63 17.75 8.12
C GLU A 130 -8.10 18.97 7.36
N TRP A 131 -7.21 18.78 6.36
CA TRP A 131 -6.48 19.89 5.73
C TRP A 131 -7.00 20.31 4.36
N PHE A 132 -7.89 19.54 3.73
CA PHE A 132 -8.36 19.83 2.37
C PHE A 132 -9.89 19.96 2.26
N PRO A 133 -10.38 20.91 1.44
CA PRO A 133 -11.75 20.93 0.95
C PRO A 133 -12.12 19.65 0.19
N THR A 134 -13.41 19.34 0.17
CA THR A 134 -13.94 18.13 -0.51
C THR A 134 -13.49 18.04 -1.97
N LYS A 135 -13.41 19.18 -2.68
CA LYS A 135 -13.00 19.24 -4.10
C LYS A 135 -11.52 18.93 -4.34
N GLU A 136 -10.64 19.12 -3.35
CA GLU A 136 -9.19 18.92 -3.48
C GLU A 136 -8.69 17.61 -2.85
N ARG A 137 -9.51 16.95 -2.01
CA ARG A 137 -9.12 15.72 -1.29
C ARG A 137 -8.64 14.60 -2.21
N ALA A 138 -9.22 14.46 -3.39
CA ALA A 138 -8.79 13.44 -4.36
C ALA A 138 -7.36 13.68 -4.86
N LEU A 139 -6.99 14.94 -5.12
CA LEU A 139 -5.64 15.31 -5.54
C LEU A 139 -4.63 15.08 -4.40
N ALA A 140 -4.97 15.52 -3.18
CA ALA A 140 -4.15 15.27 -2.01
C ALA A 140 -3.92 13.77 -1.74
N GLN A 141 -4.97 12.94 -1.88
CA GLN A 141 -4.86 11.49 -1.79
C GLN A 141 -3.91 10.92 -2.84
N GLY A 142 -3.99 11.42 -4.09
CA GLY A 142 -3.11 11.01 -5.18
C GLY A 142 -1.63 11.31 -4.91
N ILE A 143 -1.32 12.48 -4.35
CA ILE A 143 0.06 12.86 -3.96
C ILE A 143 0.61 11.90 -2.92
N PHE A 144 -0.15 11.62 -1.86
CA PHE A 144 0.27 10.67 -0.82
C PHE A 144 0.43 9.24 -1.37
N ASN A 145 -0.54 8.75 -2.17
CA ASN A 145 -0.47 7.42 -2.77
C ASN A 145 0.74 7.27 -3.71
N SER A 146 1.13 8.34 -4.41
CA SER A 146 2.32 8.35 -5.27
C SER A 146 3.61 8.12 -4.47
N GLY A 147 3.63 8.48 -3.18
CA GLY A 147 4.75 8.21 -2.28
C GLY A 147 5.09 6.73 -2.15
N ALA A 148 4.10 5.83 -2.29
CA ALA A 148 4.34 4.39 -2.25
C ALA A 148 5.18 3.90 -3.46
N ALA A 149 4.82 4.35 -4.65
CA ALA A 149 5.54 3.99 -5.88
C ALA A 149 6.94 4.63 -5.92
N ILE A 150 7.03 5.92 -5.58
CA ILE A 150 8.31 6.63 -5.49
C ILE A 150 9.21 5.99 -4.42
N GLY A 151 8.66 5.61 -3.28
CA GLY A 151 9.36 4.89 -2.23
C GLY A 151 9.97 3.58 -2.74
N GLY A 152 9.20 2.76 -3.45
CA GLY A 152 9.73 1.53 -4.08
C GLY A 152 10.83 1.80 -5.11
N ILE A 153 10.70 2.86 -5.91
CA ILE A 153 11.72 3.29 -6.89
C ILE A 153 13.03 3.70 -6.20
N ILE A 154 12.95 4.47 -5.11
CA ILE A 154 14.13 5.01 -4.41
C ILE A 154 14.76 3.98 -3.49
N ALA A 155 13.95 3.13 -2.84
CA ALA A 155 14.40 2.25 -1.77
C ALA A 155 15.52 1.31 -2.20
N ILE A 156 15.31 0.56 -3.29
CA ILE A 156 16.24 -0.50 -3.70
C ILE A 156 17.62 0.09 -4.10
N PRO A 157 17.72 1.12 -4.95
CA PRO A 157 19.00 1.74 -5.28
C PRO A 157 19.65 2.42 -4.08
N LEU A 158 18.87 3.07 -3.21
CA LEU A 158 19.40 3.72 -2.02
C LEU A 158 20.04 2.70 -1.06
N ILE A 159 19.32 1.63 -0.74
CA ILE A 159 19.80 0.57 0.15
C ILE A 159 21.04 -0.09 -0.44
N ALA A 160 21.00 -0.46 -1.73
CA ALA A 160 22.15 -1.06 -2.42
C ALA A 160 23.36 -0.13 -2.54
N TYR A 161 23.13 1.19 -2.63
CA TYR A 161 24.23 2.16 -2.59
C TYR A 161 24.86 2.24 -1.20
N LEU A 162 24.06 2.19 -0.14
CA LEU A 162 24.57 2.24 1.23
C LEU A 162 25.41 0.99 1.57
N THR A 163 25.09 -0.19 1.04
CA THR A 163 25.89 -1.40 1.28
C THR A 163 27.29 -1.36 0.66
N VAL A 164 27.55 -0.45 -0.27
CA VAL A 164 28.91 -0.24 -0.82
C VAL A 164 29.88 0.28 0.26
N TYR A 165 29.38 1.01 1.26
CA TYR A 165 30.20 1.68 2.26
C TYR A 165 29.94 1.18 3.69
N PHE A 166 28.82 0.53 3.92
CA PHE A 166 28.32 0.19 5.26
C PHE A 166 27.84 -1.26 5.32
N SER A 167 27.95 -1.88 6.49
CA SER A 167 27.35 -3.19 6.73
C SER A 167 25.83 -3.10 6.81
N TRP A 168 25.13 -4.23 6.62
CA TRP A 168 23.67 -4.26 6.63
C TRP A 168 23.07 -3.72 7.95
N GLN A 169 23.75 -3.92 9.08
CA GLN A 169 23.34 -3.36 10.38
C GLN A 169 23.32 -1.82 10.32
N MET A 170 24.38 -1.20 9.79
CA MET A 170 24.48 0.25 9.65
C MET A 170 23.44 0.79 8.65
N VAL A 171 23.11 0.03 7.60
CA VAL A 171 22.03 0.42 6.69
C VAL A 171 20.68 0.53 7.41
N PHE A 172 20.33 -0.41 8.29
CA PHE A 172 19.12 -0.29 9.13
C PHE A 172 19.16 0.95 10.04
N VAL A 173 20.34 1.27 10.60
CA VAL A 173 20.52 2.50 11.41
C VAL A 173 20.25 3.74 10.56
N PHE A 174 20.81 3.84 9.36
CA PHE A 174 20.60 5.00 8.47
C PHE A 174 19.15 5.11 8.01
N VAL A 175 18.53 4.00 7.60
CA VAL A 175 17.12 4.00 7.17
C VAL A 175 16.20 4.41 8.32
N GLY A 176 16.40 3.86 9.52
CA GLY A 176 15.63 4.27 10.70
C GLY A 176 15.87 5.73 11.10
N ALA A 177 17.10 6.25 10.91
CA ALA A 177 17.41 7.65 11.17
C ALA A 177 16.63 8.62 10.25
N LEU A 178 16.27 8.23 9.03
CA LEU A 178 15.45 9.05 8.12
C LEU A 178 14.08 9.36 8.72
N GLY A 179 13.46 8.39 9.41
CA GLY A 179 12.18 8.60 10.08
C GLY A 179 12.27 9.60 11.23
N PHE A 180 13.33 9.53 12.06
CA PHE A 180 13.58 10.55 13.07
C PHE A 180 13.86 11.93 12.49
N LEU A 181 14.63 12.00 11.39
CA LEU A 181 14.89 13.25 10.69
C LEU A 181 13.60 13.86 10.16
N TRP A 182 12.66 13.04 9.67
CA TRP A 182 11.35 13.47 9.22
C TRP A 182 10.46 14.01 10.35
N LEU A 183 10.59 13.49 11.58
CA LEU A 183 9.81 13.99 12.73
C LEU A 183 10.09 15.49 13.01
N VAL A 184 11.30 15.97 12.71
CA VAL A 184 11.70 17.37 12.94
C VAL A 184 10.79 18.35 12.17
N PRO A 185 10.72 18.33 10.83
CA PRO A 185 9.82 19.21 10.11
C PRO A 185 8.35 18.96 10.44
N TRP A 186 7.93 17.72 10.74
CA TRP A 186 6.53 17.41 11.12
C TRP A 186 6.10 18.12 12.41
N ILE A 187 6.88 17.99 13.48
CA ILE A 187 6.56 18.60 14.78
C ILE A 187 6.59 20.14 14.69
N ILE A 188 7.46 20.68 13.84
CA ILE A 188 7.59 22.13 13.60
C ILE A 188 6.43 22.67 12.77
N LEU A 189 6.07 22.02 11.66
CA LEU A 189 5.08 22.52 10.70
C LEU A 189 3.64 22.19 11.11
N VAL A 190 3.37 21.01 11.68
CA VAL A 190 2.03 20.56 12.05
C VAL A 190 1.80 20.82 13.53
N LYS A 191 1.40 22.03 13.90
CA LYS A 191 1.25 22.42 15.32
C LYS A 191 -0.14 22.16 15.88
N ALA A 192 -1.16 22.29 15.04
CA ALA A 192 -2.58 22.19 15.37
C ALA A 192 -3.41 21.94 14.10
N PRO A 193 -4.68 21.55 14.21
CA PRO A 193 -5.58 21.52 13.06
C PRO A 193 -5.73 22.91 12.41
N PRO A 194 -6.13 23.00 11.13
CA PRO A 194 -6.18 24.28 10.39
C PRO A 194 -7.06 25.34 11.07
N GLY A 195 -8.12 24.92 11.76
CA GLY A 195 -8.99 25.80 12.55
C GLY A 195 -8.32 26.50 13.74
N ALA A 196 -7.17 26.01 14.22
CA ALA A 196 -6.40 26.58 15.32
C ALA A 196 -4.93 26.88 14.95
N HIS A 197 -4.51 26.57 13.72
CA HIS A 197 -3.10 26.66 13.33
C HIS A 197 -2.53 28.09 13.37
N PRO A 198 -1.37 28.34 14.01
CA PRO A 198 -0.83 29.70 14.14
C PRO A 198 -0.24 30.23 12.83
N TRP A 199 0.30 29.36 11.97
CA TRP A 199 1.00 29.75 10.74
C TRP A 199 0.14 29.70 9.47
N ILE A 200 -1.13 29.29 9.57
CA ILE A 200 -2.04 29.32 8.41
C ILE A 200 -2.52 30.75 8.13
N THR A 201 -2.63 31.12 6.86
CA THR A 201 -3.24 32.41 6.47
C THR A 201 -4.74 32.41 6.75
N ALA A 202 -5.33 33.59 6.98
CA ALA A 202 -6.77 33.70 7.24
C ALA A 202 -7.59 33.20 6.02
N GLN A 203 -7.18 33.60 4.82
CA GLN A 203 -7.79 33.18 3.56
C GLN A 203 -7.76 31.65 3.38
N GLU A 204 -6.61 31.00 3.63
CA GLU A 204 -6.50 29.55 3.51
C GLU A 204 -7.31 28.82 4.57
N ARG A 205 -7.32 29.32 5.82
CA ARG A 205 -8.18 28.76 6.88
C ARG A 205 -9.64 28.82 6.47
N GLU A 206 -10.11 29.99 6.04
CA GLU A 206 -11.50 30.17 5.61
C GLU A 206 -11.83 29.26 4.43
N TYR A 207 -10.98 29.19 3.43
CA TYR A 207 -11.13 28.29 2.28
C TYR A 207 -11.26 26.81 2.68
N ILE A 208 -10.42 26.33 3.61
CA ILE A 208 -10.50 24.95 4.10
C ILE A 208 -11.81 24.73 4.87
N LEU A 209 -12.11 25.57 5.86
CA LEU A 209 -13.26 25.37 6.74
C LEU A 209 -14.60 25.51 6.00
N THR A 210 -14.69 26.43 5.04
CA THR A 210 -15.88 26.59 4.19
C THR A 210 -15.97 25.48 3.16
N GLY A 211 -14.85 25.08 2.54
CA GLY A 211 -14.81 24.00 1.55
C GLY A 211 -14.95 22.59 2.14
N GLN A 212 -14.91 22.45 3.46
CA GLN A 212 -15.25 21.24 4.21
C GLN A 212 -16.75 21.13 4.49
N ARG A 213 -17.48 22.24 4.52
CA ARG A 213 -18.95 22.22 4.64
C ARG A 213 -19.51 21.65 3.34
N ARG A 214 -20.33 20.61 3.47
CA ARG A 214 -21.00 20.00 2.33
C ARG A 214 -22.16 20.93 1.95
N VAL A 215 -22.07 21.47 0.75
CA VAL A 215 -23.11 22.31 0.16
C VAL A 215 -23.58 21.55 -1.08
N ASP A 216 -24.88 21.30 -1.18
CA ASP A 216 -25.44 20.71 -2.40
C ASP A 216 -25.45 21.73 -3.54
N ASP A 217 -25.93 21.32 -4.72
CA ASP A 217 -26.01 22.19 -5.91
C ASP A 217 -26.97 23.39 -5.70
N ASN A 218 -27.73 23.42 -4.61
CA ASN A 218 -28.70 24.47 -4.26
C ASN A 218 -28.22 25.42 -3.16
N GLY A 219 -27.03 25.22 -2.57
CA GLY A 219 -26.50 26.12 -1.55
C GLY A 219 -26.85 25.73 -0.10
N ASP A 220 -27.52 24.60 0.11
CA ASP A 220 -27.94 24.15 1.44
C ASP A 220 -26.86 23.30 2.13
N VAL A 221 -26.71 23.49 3.45
CA VAL A 221 -25.87 22.64 4.30
C VAL A 221 -26.57 21.30 4.47
N THR A 222 -26.25 20.34 3.62
CA THR A 222 -26.88 19.02 3.66
C THR A 222 -26.37 18.19 4.82
N GLY A 223 -27.16 18.16 5.90
CA GLY A 223 -27.30 16.98 6.74
C GLY A 223 -28.25 16.00 6.06
N GLU A 224 -27.80 14.74 5.91
CA GLU A 224 -28.59 13.51 5.75
C GLU A 224 -29.99 13.61 5.09
N ASP A 225 -30.13 13.54 3.75
CA ASP A 225 -31.47 13.39 3.10
C ASP A 225 -31.45 12.67 1.73
N GLU A 226 -30.60 11.65 1.57
CA GLU A 226 -30.95 10.49 0.76
C GLU A 226 -30.85 9.27 1.69
N GLU A 227 -31.84 8.37 1.70
CA GLU A 227 -31.76 7.11 2.44
C GLU A 227 -30.64 6.24 1.88
N GLU A 228 -29.40 6.55 2.24
CA GLU A 228 -28.24 5.74 1.90
C GLU A 228 -28.39 4.37 2.57
N TYR A 229 -28.21 3.31 1.80
CA TYR A 229 -28.26 1.96 2.32
C TYR A 229 -27.04 1.68 3.22
N ASN A 230 -27.29 1.63 4.52
CA ASN A 230 -26.30 1.37 5.56
C ASN A 230 -26.66 0.08 6.31
N PRO A 231 -26.41 -1.09 5.71
CA PRO A 231 -26.78 -2.38 6.30
C PRO A 231 -26.00 -2.69 7.57
N SER A 232 -26.58 -3.53 8.43
CA SER A 232 -25.84 -4.17 9.51
C SER A 232 -24.75 -5.09 8.96
N THR A 233 -23.72 -5.43 9.74
CA THR A 233 -22.64 -6.33 9.31
C THR A 233 -23.15 -7.68 8.79
N LYS A 234 -24.18 -8.24 9.42
CA LYS A 234 -24.78 -9.52 9.01
C LYS A 234 -25.45 -9.41 7.64
N GLU A 235 -26.22 -8.35 7.43
CA GLU A 235 -26.90 -8.07 6.17
C GLU A 235 -25.91 -7.72 5.05
N LEU A 236 -24.83 -7.02 5.38
CA LEU A 236 -23.74 -6.72 4.46
C LEU A 236 -23.10 -8.02 3.95
N LEU A 237 -22.80 -8.96 4.85
CA LEU A 237 -22.19 -10.24 4.50
C LEU A 237 -23.16 -11.25 3.86
N SER A 238 -24.47 -11.02 3.89
CA SER A 238 -25.44 -11.84 3.14
C SER A 238 -25.56 -11.42 1.67
N ARG A 239 -24.96 -10.30 1.27
CA ARG A 239 -24.98 -9.82 -0.13
C ARG A 239 -23.80 -10.40 -0.92
N LYS A 240 -24.10 -10.96 -2.10
CA LYS A 240 -23.07 -11.46 -3.04
C LYS A 240 -22.12 -10.35 -3.50
N GLN A 241 -22.59 -9.11 -3.61
CA GLN A 241 -21.77 -7.98 -4.05
C GLN A 241 -20.65 -7.68 -3.04
N SER A 242 -20.92 -7.79 -1.73
CA SER A 242 -19.91 -7.65 -0.68
C SER A 242 -18.82 -8.72 -0.82
N TRP A 243 -19.21 -9.97 -1.09
CA TRP A 243 -18.26 -11.05 -1.38
C TRP A 243 -17.48 -10.82 -2.67
N GLY A 244 -18.09 -10.20 -3.68
CA GLY A 244 -17.38 -9.75 -4.88
C GLY A 244 -16.20 -8.83 -4.55
N VAL A 245 -16.41 -7.84 -3.69
CA VAL A 245 -15.34 -6.91 -3.27
C VAL A 245 -14.31 -7.61 -2.38
N ILE A 246 -14.75 -8.43 -1.42
CA ILE A 246 -13.87 -9.17 -0.50
C ILE A 246 -12.96 -10.13 -1.28
N ILE A 247 -13.52 -10.95 -2.16
CA ILE A 247 -12.77 -11.93 -2.97
C ILE A 247 -11.86 -11.22 -3.97
N ALA A 248 -12.34 -10.16 -4.63
CA ALA A 248 -11.49 -9.38 -5.55
C ALA A 248 -10.27 -8.81 -4.84
N SER A 249 -10.45 -8.25 -3.64
CA SER A 249 -9.37 -7.71 -2.81
C SER A 249 -8.42 -8.80 -2.31
N ALA A 250 -8.97 -9.93 -1.83
CA ALA A 250 -8.22 -11.09 -1.36
C ALA A 250 -7.35 -11.73 -2.45
N ALA A 251 -7.79 -11.66 -3.71
CA ALA A 251 -7.06 -12.22 -4.83
C ALA A 251 -6.03 -11.26 -5.42
N ILE A 252 -6.34 -9.96 -5.52
CA ILE A 252 -5.44 -9.02 -6.19
C ILE A 252 -4.27 -8.53 -5.30
N ASP A 253 -4.50 -8.20 -4.03
CA ASP A 253 -3.46 -7.66 -3.12
C ASP A 253 -2.23 -8.57 -2.94
N PRO A 254 -2.37 -9.91 -2.86
CA PRO A 254 -1.22 -10.81 -2.77
C PRO A 254 -0.21 -10.64 -3.91
N ILE A 255 -0.65 -10.26 -5.11
CA ILE A 255 0.24 -10.04 -6.26
C ILE A 255 1.22 -8.90 -5.94
N TRP A 256 0.77 -7.81 -5.31
CA TRP A 256 1.66 -6.73 -4.88
C TRP A 256 2.70 -7.20 -3.87
N TRP A 257 2.28 -7.94 -2.85
CA TRP A 257 3.18 -8.42 -1.80
C TRP A 257 4.17 -9.47 -2.29
N LEU A 258 3.80 -10.27 -3.28
CA LEU A 258 4.72 -11.14 -3.99
C LEU A 258 5.91 -10.33 -4.50
N PHE A 259 5.67 -9.22 -5.20
CA PHE A 259 6.76 -8.39 -5.72
C PHE A 259 7.49 -7.60 -4.63
N VAL A 260 6.78 -7.05 -3.63
CA VAL A 260 7.42 -6.34 -2.51
C VAL A 260 8.44 -7.20 -1.77
N PHE A 261 8.10 -8.45 -1.48
CA PHE A 261 8.99 -9.31 -0.71
C PHE A 261 9.99 -10.07 -1.57
N TRP A 262 9.62 -10.42 -2.81
CA TRP A 262 10.39 -11.39 -3.57
C TRP A 262 11.16 -10.82 -4.76
N ILE A 263 11.02 -9.53 -5.13
CA ILE A 263 11.83 -8.95 -6.22
C ILE A 263 13.34 -9.13 -5.96
N PRO A 264 13.91 -8.64 -4.83
CA PRO A 264 15.35 -8.77 -4.60
C PRO A 264 15.80 -10.23 -4.52
N ILE A 265 15.01 -11.07 -3.84
CA ILE A 265 15.33 -12.50 -3.65
C ILE A 265 15.28 -13.24 -4.99
N TYR A 266 14.29 -12.98 -5.83
CA TYR A 266 14.20 -13.55 -7.17
C TYR A 266 15.43 -13.19 -8.02
N LEU A 267 15.85 -11.92 -7.97
CA LEU A 267 17.04 -11.46 -8.71
C LEU A 267 18.32 -12.11 -8.16
N ASN A 268 18.43 -12.29 -6.86
CA ASN A 268 19.53 -13.01 -6.22
C ASN A 268 19.55 -14.49 -6.61
N GLU A 269 18.44 -15.20 -6.47
CA GLU A 269 18.41 -16.66 -6.67
C GLU A 269 18.46 -17.08 -8.14
N VAL A 270 17.74 -16.38 -9.02
CA VAL A 270 17.63 -16.76 -10.44
C VAL A 270 18.80 -16.23 -11.27
N TYR A 271 19.30 -15.04 -10.92
CA TYR A 271 20.36 -14.36 -11.67
C TYR A 271 21.68 -14.22 -10.92
N ALA A 272 21.81 -14.83 -9.73
CA ALA A 272 23.00 -14.76 -8.89
C ALA A 272 23.45 -13.31 -8.60
N MET A 273 22.50 -12.37 -8.51
CA MET A 273 22.81 -10.96 -8.29
C MET A 273 23.18 -10.69 -6.84
N ASP A 274 24.29 -9.98 -6.64
CA ASP A 274 24.63 -9.34 -5.38
C ASP A 274 23.72 -8.13 -5.11
N VAL A 275 23.77 -7.60 -3.88
CA VAL A 275 22.95 -6.44 -3.46
C VAL A 275 23.18 -5.24 -4.38
N LYS A 276 24.41 -5.02 -4.85
CA LYS A 276 24.74 -3.94 -5.77
C LYS A 276 24.02 -4.09 -7.11
N SER A 277 24.04 -5.28 -7.70
CA SER A 277 23.35 -5.57 -8.97
C SER A 277 21.84 -5.48 -8.81
N ILE A 278 21.28 -5.95 -7.68
CA ILE A 278 19.86 -5.76 -7.33
C ILE A 278 19.50 -4.27 -7.33
N GLY A 279 20.39 -3.39 -6.84
CA GLY A 279 20.25 -1.94 -6.87
C GLY A 279 19.99 -1.36 -8.27
N ILE A 280 20.54 -1.97 -9.32
CA ILE A 280 20.42 -1.52 -10.72
C ILE A 280 19.07 -1.91 -11.32
N TYR A 281 18.53 -3.06 -10.94
CA TYR A 281 17.36 -3.66 -11.60
C TYR A 281 16.07 -3.58 -10.78
N GLY A 282 16.13 -3.77 -9.47
CA GLY A 282 14.96 -4.01 -8.62
C GLY A 282 13.99 -2.85 -8.49
N TRP A 283 14.38 -1.62 -8.85
CA TRP A 283 13.51 -0.44 -8.84
C TRP A 283 12.59 -0.34 -10.06
N VAL A 284 12.98 -0.95 -11.19
CA VAL A 284 12.27 -0.85 -12.49
C VAL A 284 10.81 -1.28 -12.39
N PRO A 285 10.44 -2.36 -11.67
CA PRO A 285 9.04 -2.76 -11.53
C PRO A 285 8.16 -1.67 -10.90
N TYR A 286 8.68 -0.90 -9.93
CA TYR A 286 7.93 0.16 -9.26
C TYR A 286 7.66 1.37 -10.16
N VAL A 287 8.46 1.56 -11.21
CA VAL A 287 8.15 2.54 -12.27
C VAL A 287 6.88 2.16 -13.01
N GLY A 288 6.75 0.86 -13.35
CA GLY A 288 5.52 0.31 -13.93
C GLY A 288 4.32 0.53 -13.01
N ALA A 289 4.49 0.30 -11.70
CA ALA A 289 3.47 0.59 -10.70
C ALA A 289 3.04 2.07 -10.70
N MET A 290 3.99 3.00 -10.74
CA MET A 290 3.70 4.44 -10.77
C MET A 290 2.84 4.81 -11.99
N PHE A 291 3.25 4.39 -13.18
CA PHE A 291 2.52 4.69 -14.41
C PHE A 291 1.16 3.99 -14.46
N GLY A 292 1.04 2.77 -13.92
CA GLY A 292 -0.24 2.06 -13.86
C GLY A 292 -1.26 2.77 -12.98
N ALA A 293 -0.82 3.36 -11.86
CA ALA A 293 -1.70 4.11 -10.96
C ALA A 293 -2.26 5.37 -11.65
N TRP A 294 -1.40 6.11 -12.36
CA TRP A 294 -1.83 7.27 -13.14
C TRP A 294 -2.75 6.86 -14.29
N PHE A 295 -2.37 5.82 -15.03
CA PHE A 295 -3.15 5.32 -16.15
C PHE A 295 -4.56 4.88 -15.73
N GLY A 296 -4.68 4.02 -14.70
CA GLY A 296 -5.98 3.54 -14.22
C GLY A 296 -6.89 4.65 -13.72
N GLY A 297 -6.34 5.64 -13.00
CA GLY A 297 -7.10 6.80 -12.52
C GLY A 297 -7.57 7.71 -13.66
N LEU A 298 -6.66 8.08 -14.57
CA LEU A 298 -6.98 8.94 -15.72
C LEU A 298 -7.94 8.26 -16.70
N LEU A 299 -7.80 6.95 -16.91
CA LEU A 299 -8.71 6.17 -17.74
C LEU A 299 -10.13 6.20 -17.18
N ALA A 300 -10.28 5.91 -15.88
CA ALA A 300 -11.58 5.95 -15.22
C ALA A 300 -12.20 7.36 -15.28
N GLN A 301 -11.41 8.40 -15.01
CA GLN A 301 -11.88 9.78 -15.08
C GLN A 301 -12.33 10.18 -16.49
N ASN A 302 -11.55 9.82 -17.51
CA ASN A 302 -11.86 10.10 -18.91
C ASN A 302 -13.16 9.41 -19.36
N ARG A 303 -13.38 8.14 -18.97
CA ARG A 303 -14.61 7.41 -19.31
C ARG A 303 -15.85 8.01 -18.62
N LEU A 304 -15.74 8.39 -17.34
CA LEU A 304 -16.82 9.09 -16.64
C LEU A 304 -17.15 10.44 -17.30
N LYS A 305 -16.12 11.22 -17.67
CA LYS A 305 -16.31 12.49 -18.41
C LYS A 305 -16.92 12.31 -19.80
N ALA A 306 -16.65 11.17 -20.44
CA ALA A 306 -17.27 10.78 -21.71
C ALA A 306 -18.70 10.22 -21.56
N GLY A 307 -19.31 10.33 -20.37
CA GLY A 307 -20.70 9.92 -20.12
C GLY A 307 -20.89 8.44 -19.84
N TRP A 308 -19.81 7.66 -19.61
CA TRP A 308 -19.96 6.28 -19.17
C TRP A 308 -20.47 6.23 -17.73
N ASN A 309 -21.29 5.22 -17.41
CA ASN A 309 -21.71 4.98 -16.04
C ASN A 309 -20.58 4.33 -15.20
N THR A 310 -20.75 4.34 -13.87
CA THR A 310 -19.78 3.80 -12.91
C THR A 310 -19.50 2.32 -13.18
N ASP A 311 -20.55 1.51 -13.40
CA ASP A 311 -20.42 0.08 -13.68
C ASP A 311 -19.50 -0.23 -14.85
N LYS A 312 -19.78 0.33 -16.04
CA LYS A 312 -18.96 0.13 -17.23
C LYS A 312 -17.53 0.60 -17.02
N THR A 313 -17.36 1.74 -16.36
CA THR A 313 -16.04 2.33 -16.13
C THR A 313 -15.18 1.48 -15.21
N ARG A 314 -15.73 1.07 -14.06
CA ARG A 314 -15.01 0.24 -13.07
C ARG A 314 -14.69 -1.13 -13.66
N LYS A 315 -15.66 -1.80 -14.27
CA LYS A 315 -15.45 -3.11 -14.89
C LYS A 315 -14.42 -3.05 -16.01
N LEU A 316 -14.47 -2.05 -16.89
CA LEU A 316 -13.46 -1.88 -17.94
C LEU A 316 -12.05 -1.76 -17.33
N THR A 317 -11.89 -0.86 -16.36
CA THR A 317 -10.55 -0.55 -15.83
C THR A 317 -9.95 -1.73 -15.05
N ILE A 318 -10.77 -2.41 -14.23
CA ILE A 318 -10.35 -3.62 -13.50
C ILE A 318 -9.99 -4.74 -14.48
N THR A 319 -10.86 -4.99 -15.47
CA THR A 319 -10.64 -6.03 -16.48
C THR A 319 -9.37 -5.77 -17.28
N LEU A 320 -9.15 -4.53 -17.73
CA LEU A 320 -7.96 -4.15 -18.47
C LEU A 320 -6.69 -4.39 -17.64
N GLY A 321 -6.67 -3.98 -16.36
CA GLY A 321 -5.54 -4.24 -15.47
C GLY A 321 -5.25 -5.74 -15.31
N CYS A 322 -6.29 -6.57 -15.10
CA CYS A 322 -6.13 -8.03 -15.03
C CYS A 322 -5.65 -8.66 -16.34
N LEU A 323 -6.15 -8.18 -17.49
CA LEU A 323 -5.73 -8.67 -18.80
C LEU A 323 -4.30 -8.25 -19.18
N ILE A 324 -3.79 -7.14 -18.63
CA ILE A 324 -2.38 -6.78 -18.75
C ILE A 324 -1.52 -7.68 -17.85
N MET A 325 -1.95 -7.92 -16.61
CA MET A 325 -1.20 -8.75 -15.65
C MET A 325 -1.06 -10.21 -16.10
N LEU A 326 -2.14 -10.82 -16.57
CA LEU A 326 -2.20 -12.26 -16.86
C LEU A 326 -1.11 -12.75 -17.82
N PRO A 327 -0.96 -12.22 -19.05
CA PRO A 327 0.08 -12.68 -19.96
C PRO A 327 1.47 -12.36 -19.44
N SER A 328 1.66 -11.25 -18.73
CA SER A 328 2.95 -10.88 -18.15
C SER A 328 3.37 -11.79 -17.00
N LEU A 329 2.43 -12.20 -16.14
CA LEU A 329 2.67 -13.19 -15.10
C LEU A 329 3.05 -14.55 -15.69
N LEU A 330 2.39 -14.99 -16.77
CA LEU A 330 2.77 -16.22 -17.46
C LEU A 330 4.13 -16.10 -18.16
N ALA A 331 4.47 -14.93 -18.70
CA ALA A 331 5.78 -14.68 -19.30
C ALA A 331 6.94 -14.76 -18.29
N MET A 332 6.68 -14.50 -17.01
CA MET A 332 7.67 -14.69 -15.93
C MET A 332 8.05 -16.15 -15.68
N ALA A 333 7.35 -17.14 -16.26
CA ALA A 333 7.78 -18.53 -16.21
C ALA A 333 9.10 -18.76 -16.98
N ASN A 334 9.39 -17.94 -17.99
CA ASN A 334 10.67 -17.96 -18.71
C ASN A 334 11.01 -16.57 -19.30
N PRO A 335 11.47 -15.62 -18.47
CA PRO A 335 11.78 -14.27 -18.92
C PRO A 335 13.12 -14.17 -19.68
N GLY A 336 13.92 -15.23 -19.71
CA GLY A 336 15.28 -15.18 -20.23
C GLY A 336 16.20 -14.40 -19.29
N GLY A 337 16.59 -13.19 -19.69
CA GLY A 337 17.56 -12.36 -18.95
C GLY A 337 16.94 -11.41 -17.91
N PRO A 338 17.78 -10.85 -17.01
CA PRO A 338 17.33 -10.03 -15.89
C PRO A 338 16.63 -8.73 -16.33
N THR A 339 17.13 -8.08 -17.38
CA THR A 339 16.48 -6.87 -17.95
C THR A 339 15.06 -7.18 -18.40
N THR A 340 14.86 -8.29 -19.11
CA THR A 340 13.55 -8.71 -19.57
C THR A 340 12.64 -9.05 -18.40
N ALA A 341 13.15 -9.76 -17.37
CA ALA A 341 12.39 -10.08 -16.17
C ALA A 341 11.85 -8.83 -15.48
N VAL A 342 12.69 -7.82 -15.21
CA VAL A 342 12.22 -6.61 -14.51
C VAL A 342 11.29 -5.74 -15.35
N LEU A 343 11.42 -5.76 -16.68
CA LEU A 343 10.48 -5.10 -17.58
C LEU A 343 9.12 -5.81 -17.58
N ILE A 344 9.10 -7.15 -17.58
CA ILE A 344 7.86 -7.92 -17.44
C ILE A 344 7.22 -7.62 -16.08
N MET A 345 7.99 -7.62 -14.99
CA MET A 345 7.49 -7.24 -13.66
C MET A 345 6.91 -5.83 -13.62
N ALA A 346 7.52 -4.86 -14.34
CA ALA A 346 6.98 -3.52 -14.47
C ALA A 346 5.61 -3.52 -15.15
N VAL A 347 5.42 -4.33 -16.20
CA VAL A 347 4.10 -4.49 -16.85
C VAL A 347 3.08 -5.14 -15.91
N ILE A 348 3.50 -6.13 -15.11
CA ILE A 348 2.63 -6.74 -14.08
C ILE A 348 2.17 -5.69 -13.08
N LEU A 349 3.10 -4.92 -12.49
CA LEU A 349 2.76 -3.91 -11.50
C LEU A 349 1.98 -2.73 -12.10
N PHE A 350 2.16 -2.42 -13.39
CA PHE A 350 1.32 -1.49 -14.13
C PHE A 350 -0.13 -1.99 -14.19
N GLY A 351 -0.33 -3.25 -14.59
CA GLY A 351 -1.66 -3.87 -14.65
C GLY A 351 -2.32 -3.94 -13.26
N PHE A 352 -1.55 -4.30 -12.24
CA PHE A 352 -2.00 -4.32 -10.84
C PHE A 352 -2.51 -2.94 -10.41
N GLN A 353 -1.71 -1.90 -10.61
CA GLN A 353 -2.09 -0.53 -10.19
C GLN A 353 -3.27 0.04 -10.99
N THR A 354 -3.41 -0.37 -12.26
CA THR A 354 -4.58 -0.04 -13.08
C THR A 354 -5.87 -0.60 -12.46
N ALA A 355 -5.83 -1.84 -11.98
CA ALA A 355 -7.01 -2.51 -11.42
C ALA A 355 -7.30 -2.14 -9.95
N ILE A 356 -6.30 -2.18 -9.07
CA ILE A 356 -6.49 -2.09 -7.61
C ILE A 356 -7.18 -0.80 -7.15
N GLY A 357 -6.84 0.34 -7.75
CA GLY A 357 -7.44 1.62 -7.40
C GLY A 357 -8.96 1.63 -7.62
N ASN A 358 -9.44 0.90 -8.63
CA ASN A 358 -10.87 0.77 -8.92
C ASN A 358 -11.55 -0.32 -8.07
N VAL A 359 -10.83 -1.37 -7.67
CA VAL A 359 -11.34 -2.38 -6.72
C VAL A 359 -11.58 -1.72 -5.34
N GLN A 360 -10.67 -0.86 -4.90
CA GLN A 360 -10.75 -0.18 -3.62
C GLN A 360 -11.90 0.84 -3.52
N THR A 361 -12.44 1.33 -4.64
CA THR A 361 -13.60 2.25 -4.64
C THR A 361 -14.94 1.52 -4.64
N LEU A 362 -14.97 0.20 -4.89
CA LEU A 362 -16.22 -0.56 -4.95
C LEU A 362 -17.07 -0.47 -3.67
N PRO A 363 -16.50 -0.49 -2.44
CA PRO A 363 -17.28 -0.27 -1.23
C PRO A 363 -18.10 1.02 -1.26
N SER A 364 -17.50 2.13 -1.69
CA SER A 364 -18.18 3.42 -1.80
C SER A 364 -19.12 3.53 -2.99
N ASP A 365 -18.89 2.76 -4.05
CA ASP A 365 -19.78 2.70 -5.21
C ASP A 365 -21.05 1.86 -4.91
N LEU A 366 -21.02 0.99 -3.89
CA LEU A 366 -22.10 0.05 -3.55
C LEU A 366 -22.88 0.40 -2.27
N LEU A 367 -22.27 1.05 -1.29
CA LEU A 367 -22.84 1.21 0.06
C LEU A 367 -22.89 2.68 0.51
N GLY A 368 -23.79 2.96 1.46
CA GLY A 368 -23.87 4.22 2.19
C GLY A 368 -22.66 4.46 3.09
N LYS A 369 -22.40 5.74 3.42
CA LYS A 369 -21.16 6.17 4.09
C LYS A 369 -20.84 5.46 5.40
N LYS A 370 -21.87 5.09 6.19
CA LYS A 370 -21.68 4.40 7.49
C LYS A 370 -21.21 2.96 7.29
N ALA A 371 -21.58 2.32 6.18
CA ALA A 371 -21.23 0.92 5.88
C ALA A 371 -19.99 0.74 4.99
N VAL A 372 -19.53 1.78 4.27
CA VAL A 372 -18.31 1.75 3.44
C VAL A 372 -17.10 1.27 4.25
N GLY A 373 -16.87 1.86 5.42
CA GLY A 373 -15.73 1.53 6.28
C GLY A 373 -15.71 0.06 6.71
N THR A 374 -16.88 -0.52 6.99
CA THR A 374 -17.03 -1.93 7.37
C THR A 374 -16.64 -2.87 6.23
N LEU A 375 -17.17 -2.65 5.02
CA LEU A 375 -16.81 -3.48 3.86
C LEU A 375 -15.34 -3.31 3.47
N SER A 376 -14.84 -2.07 3.44
CA SER A 376 -13.41 -1.80 3.22
C SER A 376 -12.53 -2.52 4.25
N GLY A 377 -12.96 -2.58 5.51
CA GLY A 377 -12.27 -3.32 6.57
C GLY A 377 -12.21 -4.84 6.32
N PHE A 378 -13.34 -5.47 6.00
CA PHE A 378 -13.37 -6.91 5.66
C PHE A 378 -12.55 -7.22 4.40
N SER A 379 -12.68 -6.42 3.36
CA SER A 379 -11.91 -6.55 2.12
C SER A 379 -10.41 -6.36 2.36
N GLY A 380 -10.02 -5.39 3.18
CA GLY A 380 -8.63 -5.15 3.57
C GLY A 380 -8.05 -6.31 4.38
N MET A 381 -8.80 -6.86 5.34
CA MET A 381 -8.37 -8.04 6.11
C MET A 381 -8.17 -9.26 5.19
N ALA A 382 -9.13 -9.52 4.30
CA ALA A 382 -9.04 -10.64 3.36
C ALA A 382 -7.85 -10.49 2.40
N ALA A 383 -7.57 -9.26 1.94
CA ALA A 383 -6.36 -8.93 1.18
C ALA A 383 -5.07 -9.30 1.92
N LYS A 384 -4.94 -8.95 3.21
CA LYS A 384 -3.74 -9.29 4.00
C LYS A 384 -3.62 -10.78 4.30
N LEU A 385 -4.73 -11.47 4.57
CA LEU A 385 -4.74 -12.93 4.72
C LEU A 385 -4.33 -13.64 3.42
N GLY A 386 -4.80 -13.16 2.27
CA GLY A 386 -4.35 -13.66 0.98
C GLY A 386 -2.86 -13.45 0.76
N ALA A 387 -2.33 -12.27 1.12
CA ALA A 387 -0.91 -11.94 0.98
C ALA A 387 -0.03 -12.83 1.86
N VAL A 388 -0.47 -13.09 3.11
CA VAL A 388 0.16 -14.08 3.99
C VAL A 388 0.13 -15.46 3.34
N GLY A 389 -1.03 -15.90 2.86
CA GLY A 389 -1.19 -17.22 2.24
C GLY A 389 -0.23 -17.43 1.07
N LEU A 390 -0.13 -16.47 0.16
CA LEU A 390 0.82 -16.55 -0.96
C LEU A 390 2.28 -16.52 -0.47
N THR A 391 2.62 -15.61 0.46
CA THR A 391 3.99 -15.49 1.00
C THR A 391 4.46 -16.77 1.68
N SER A 392 3.57 -17.47 2.40
CA SER A 392 3.85 -18.77 3.02
C SER A 392 4.10 -19.88 2.02
N LEU A 393 3.48 -19.82 0.84
CA LEU A 393 3.60 -20.86 -0.19
C LEU A 393 4.86 -20.68 -1.05
N VAL A 394 5.35 -19.45 -1.25
CA VAL A 394 6.50 -19.19 -2.14
C VAL A 394 7.73 -20.05 -1.82
N PRO A 395 8.16 -20.24 -0.55
CA PRO A 395 9.29 -21.12 -0.25
C PRO A 395 9.12 -22.54 -0.78
N ILE A 396 7.94 -23.11 -0.57
CA ILE A 396 7.61 -24.48 -0.97
C ILE A 396 7.51 -24.58 -2.50
N LEU A 397 6.85 -23.60 -3.12
CA LEU A 397 6.62 -23.56 -4.56
C LEU A 397 7.89 -23.35 -5.39
N THR A 398 8.94 -22.83 -4.77
CA THR A 398 10.21 -22.45 -5.42
C THR A 398 11.40 -23.19 -4.83
N ALA A 399 11.15 -24.34 -4.19
CA ALA A 399 12.17 -25.13 -3.50
C ALA A 399 13.23 -25.69 -4.47
N ASP A 400 12.86 -25.91 -5.73
CA ASP A 400 13.74 -26.34 -6.82
C ASP A 400 14.38 -25.15 -7.58
N GLY A 401 14.18 -23.91 -7.10
CA GLY A 401 14.62 -22.68 -7.76
C GLY A 401 13.70 -22.19 -8.87
N ASN A 402 12.63 -22.91 -9.21
CA ASN A 402 11.69 -22.50 -10.23
C ASN A 402 10.58 -21.61 -9.66
N TYR A 403 10.52 -20.35 -10.10
CA TYR A 403 9.49 -19.40 -9.66
C TYR A 403 8.18 -19.46 -10.48
N ALA A 404 8.15 -20.22 -11.58
CA ALA A 404 6.97 -20.33 -12.44
C ALA A 404 5.68 -20.67 -11.68
N PRO A 405 5.66 -21.62 -10.71
CA PRO A 405 4.44 -21.93 -9.96
C PRO A 405 3.87 -20.73 -9.19
N ALA A 406 4.73 -19.90 -8.59
CA ALA A 406 4.30 -18.69 -7.87
C ALA A 406 3.66 -17.67 -8.83
N PHE A 407 4.23 -17.50 -10.03
CA PHE A 407 3.66 -16.60 -11.04
C PHE A 407 2.37 -17.13 -11.67
N ILE A 408 2.25 -18.46 -11.86
CA ILE A 408 1.01 -19.10 -12.31
C ILE A 408 -0.11 -18.87 -11.29
N ILE A 409 0.17 -19.04 -9.99
CA ILE A 409 -0.79 -18.71 -8.93
C ILE A 409 -1.17 -17.23 -8.99
N GLY A 410 -0.21 -16.32 -9.17
CA GLY A 410 -0.50 -14.90 -9.40
C GLY A 410 -1.45 -14.67 -10.58
N ALA A 411 -1.25 -15.37 -11.71
CA ALA A 411 -2.12 -15.27 -12.87
C ALA A 411 -3.53 -15.80 -12.57
N SER A 412 -3.65 -16.92 -11.85
CA SER A 412 -4.93 -17.45 -11.37
C SER A 412 -5.64 -16.45 -10.46
N LEU A 413 -4.92 -15.80 -9.55
CA LEU A 413 -5.46 -14.77 -8.67
C LEU A 413 -5.99 -13.55 -9.45
N ALA A 414 -5.31 -13.12 -10.51
CA ALA A 414 -5.80 -12.05 -11.39
C ALA A 414 -7.12 -12.43 -12.09
N ILE A 415 -7.25 -13.70 -12.52
CA ILE A 415 -8.50 -14.23 -13.07
C ILE A 415 -9.60 -14.25 -12.00
N ILE A 416 -9.29 -14.72 -10.79
CA ILE A 416 -10.24 -14.76 -9.66
C ILE A 416 -10.74 -13.35 -9.32
N ALA A 417 -9.85 -12.36 -9.29
CA ALA A 417 -10.24 -10.98 -9.01
C ALA A 417 -11.20 -10.43 -10.07
N MET A 418 -10.89 -10.67 -11.35
CA MET A 418 -11.75 -10.28 -12.47
C MET A 418 -13.11 -11.01 -12.42
N ALA A 419 -13.10 -12.32 -12.20
CA ALA A 419 -14.30 -13.14 -12.12
C ALA A 419 -15.18 -12.74 -10.92
N ALA A 420 -14.59 -12.43 -9.76
CA ALA A 420 -15.33 -11.98 -8.59
C ALA A 420 -16.12 -10.69 -8.89
N VAL A 421 -15.51 -9.73 -9.58
CA VAL A 421 -16.20 -8.49 -9.98
C VAL A 421 -17.31 -8.77 -10.99
N TRP A 422 -17.06 -9.57 -12.02
CA TRP A 422 -18.06 -9.82 -13.08
C TRP A 422 -19.21 -10.74 -12.64
N LEU A 423 -18.93 -11.78 -11.85
CA LEU A 423 -19.92 -12.79 -11.47
C LEU A 423 -20.71 -12.41 -10.21
N LEU A 424 -20.05 -11.78 -9.23
CA LEU A 424 -20.68 -11.45 -7.94
C LEU A 424 -21.22 -10.02 -7.87
N ILE A 425 -20.78 -9.13 -8.76
CA ILE A 425 -21.26 -7.74 -8.85
C ILE A 425 -21.91 -7.50 -10.23
N PRO A 426 -23.18 -7.94 -10.42
CA PRO A 426 -23.86 -7.82 -11.70
C PRO A 426 -23.92 -6.39 -12.21
N LYS A 427 -24.11 -5.42 -11.32
CA LYS A 427 -24.11 -4.00 -11.60
C LYS A 427 -23.50 -3.25 -10.42
N ILE A 428 -22.52 -2.40 -10.69
CA ILE A 428 -21.89 -1.52 -9.69
C ILE A 428 -22.72 -0.24 -9.61
N GLU A 429 -23.64 -0.24 -8.67
CA GLU A 429 -24.50 0.89 -8.32
C GLU A 429 -24.88 0.80 -6.83
N PRO A 430 -25.32 1.90 -6.21
CA PRO A 430 -25.75 1.89 -4.82
C PRO A 430 -26.80 0.80 -4.57
N LEU A 431 -26.50 -0.09 -3.62
CA LEU A 431 -27.41 -1.17 -3.24
C LEU A 431 -28.63 -0.62 -2.50
N LYS A 432 -29.77 -1.29 -2.66
CA LYS A 432 -31.02 -0.96 -1.96
C LYS A 432 -31.27 -1.95 -0.83
N LYS A 433 -32.07 -1.54 0.17
CA LYS A 433 -32.58 -2.43 1.22
C LYS A 433 -33.25 -3.65 0.58
N PRO A 434 -33.05 -4.86 1.11
CA PRO A 434 -33.81 -6.01 0.66
C PRO A 434 -35.29 -5.76 0.99
N GLU A 435 -36.17 -6.04 0.03
CA GLU A 435 -37.63 -6.00 0.25
C GLU A 435 -38.09 -7.13 1.19
#